data_AF-A0AAW1TSQ1-F1
#
_entry.id   AF-A0AAW1TSQ1-F1
#
_cell.length_a   1.000
_cell.length_b   1.000
_cell.length_c   1.000
_cell.angle_alpha   90.00
_cell.angle_beta   90.00
_cell.angle_gamma   90.00
#
_symmetry.space_group_name_H-M   'P 1'
#
loop_
_entity.id
_entity.type
_entity.pdbx_description
1 polymer ?
#
loop_
_entity_poly.entity_id
_entity_poly.type
_entity_poly.pdbx_seq_one_letter_code
_entity_poly.pdbx_strand_id
1 'polypeptide(L)'
;MSAPQSDCVETSDVLQSFISMYEELPVLWNPSDSNYKNKNKRNAALVKLLSVYEKCKPGATISDVRRKINTIRCNYRKELKKIEDSKRSGAGTDDVYSPSSWVFHALQFINNFEQPVDLGN
;
A
#
# COMPACT_ATOMS: atom_id res chain seq x y z
N MET A 1 -20.98 33.00 -2.42
CA MET A 1 -21.18 31.57 -2.13
C MET A 1 -19.92 30.82 -2.50
N SER A 2 -18.99 30.66 -1.55
CA SER A 2 -17.83 29.79 -1.76
C SER A 2 -18.30 28.36 -1.56
N ALA A 3 -18.23 27.55 -2.62
CA ALA A 3 -18.47 26.12 -2.50
C ALA A 3 -17.52 25.56 -1.43
N PRO A 4 -18.00 24.76 -0.46
CA PRO A 4 -17.09 24.00 0.37
C PRO A 4 -16.35 23.05 -0.58
N GLN A 5 -15.04 23.27 -0.74
CA GLN A 5 -14.20 22.20 -1.21
C GLN A 5 -14.30 21.13 -0.12
N SER A 6 -15.17 20.16 -0.35
CA SER A 6 -15.19 18.90 0.38
C SER A 6 -13.88 18.22 0.06
N ASP A 7 -12.83 18.62 0.76
CA ASP A 7 -11.63 17.82 0.88
C ASP A 7 -12.10 16.55 1.57
N CYS A 8 -12.20 15.48 0.78
CA CYS A 8 -12.53 14.17 1.26
C CYS A 8 -11.41 13.77 2.22
N VAL A 9 -11.59 14.10 3.50
CA VAL A 9 -10.74 13.59 4.56
C VAL A 9 -10.73 12.08 4.36
N GLU A 10 -9.59 11.54 3.95
CA GLU A 10 -9.41 10.10 3.89
C GLU A 10 -9.58 9.59 5.31
N THR A 11 -10.80 9.14 5.63
CA THR A 11 -11.10 8.61 6.95
C THR A 11 -10.32 7.32 7.12
N SER A 12 -9.86 7.09 8.34
CA SER A 12 -9.12 5.87 8.68
C SER A 12 -9.88 4.62 8.25
N ASP A 13 -11.22 4.63 8.32
CA ASP A 13 -12.11 3.55 7.91
C ASP A 13 -12.06 3.25 6.40
N VAL A 14 -12.01 4.26 5.54
CA VAL A 14 -11.93 4.04 4.09
C VAL A 14 -10.54 3.53 3.72
N LEU A 15 -9.48 4.09 4.32
CA LEU A 15 -8.12 3.59 4.11
C LEU A 15 -7.99 2.14 4.58
N GLN A 16 -8.58 1.80 5.72
CA GLN A 16 -8.57 0.44 6.26
C GLN A 16 -9.31 -0.52 5.31
N SER A 17 -10.52 -0.14 4.87
CA SER A 17 -11.29 -0.91 3.88
C SER A 17 -10.52 -1.08 2.56
N PHE A 18 -9.81 -0.03 2.13
CA PHE A 18 -9.01 -0.05 0.91
C PHE A 18 -7.83 -1.03 1.04
N ILE A 19 -7.12 -1.02 2.17
CA ILE A 19 -5.99 -1.93 2.40
C ILE A 19 -6.47 -3.37 2.56
N SER A 20 -7.54 -3.62 3.32
CA SER A 20 -8.14 -4.95 3.45
C SER A 20 -8.55 -5.51 2.08
N MET A 21 -9.24 -4.74 1.26
CA MET A 21 -9.60 -5.19 -0.08
C MET A 21 -8.37 -5.38 -0.98
N TYR A 22 -7.34 -4.55 -0.83
CA TYR A 22 -6.10 -4.70 -1.60
C TYR A 22 -5.37 -6.00 -1.24
N GLU A 23 -5.34 -6.39 0.03
CA GLU A 23 -4.81 -7.67 0.50
C GLU A 23 -5.52 -8.86 -0.16
N GLU A 24 -6.86 -8.84 -0.23
CA GLU A 24 -7.67 -9.89 -0.87
C GLU A 24 -7.51 -9.98 -2.40
N LEU A 25 -6.75 -9.07 -3.03
CA LEU A 25 -6.54 -8.99 -4.47
C LEU A 25 -5.08 -9.29 -4.85
N PRO A 26 -4.59 -10.55 -4.69
CA PRO A 26 -3.20 -10.93 -4.97
C PRO A 26 -2.78 -10.62 -6.41
N VAL A 27 -3.71 -10.59 -7.35
CA VAL A 27 -3.47 -10.17 -8.75
C VAL A 27 -2.84 -8.77 -8.87
N LEU A 28 -2.95 -7.90 -7.86
CA LEU A 28 -2.40 -6.56 -7.87
C LEU A 28 -0.98 -6.46 -7.27
N TRP A 29 -0.63 -7.36 -6.34
CA TRP A 29 0.58 -7.24 -5.53
C TRP A 29 1.46 -8.50 -5.49
N ASN A 30 0.90 -9.69 -5.69
CA ASN A 30 1.62 -10.96 -5.64
C ASN A 30 2.13 -11.35 -7.04
N PRO A 31 3.45 -11.33 -7.30
CA PRO A 31 4.03 -11.75 -8.58
C PRO A 31 3.88 -13.25 -8.86
N SER A 32 3.65 -14.07 -7.83
CA SER A 32 3.42 -15.51 -7.95
C SER A 32 1.99 -15.84 -8.37
N ASP A 33 1.07 -14.87 -8.33
CA ASP A 33 -0.29 -15.08 -8.80
C ASP A 33 -0.28 -15.29 -10.32
N SER A 34 -0.93 -16.37 -10.77
CA SER A 34 -0.99 -16.72 -12.20
C SER A 34 -1.67 -15.63 -13.05
N ASN A 35 -2.50 -14.78 -12.44
CA ASN A 35 -3.17 -13.67 -13.08
C ASN A 35 -2.40 -12.35 -12.95
N TYR A 36 -1.26 -12.30 -12.27
CA TYR A 36 -0.48 -11.06 -12.05
C TYR A 36 -0.11 -10.33 -13.36
N LYS A 37 0.08 -11.08 -14.46
CA LYS A 37 0.35 -10.54 -15.79
C LYS A 37 -0.92 -10.29 -16.63
N ASN A 38 -2.07 -10.77 -16.17
CA ASN A 38 -3.35 -10.65 -16.88
C ASN A 38 -3.94 -9.25 -16.67
N LYS A 39 -3.81 -8.40 -17.69
CA LYS A 39 -4.29 -7.01 -17.68
C LYS A 39 -5.79 -6.91 -17.36
N ASN A 40 -6.61 -7.83 -17.85
CA ASN A 40 -8.06 -7.79 -17.66
C ASN A 40 -8.42 -8.08 -16.19
N LYS A 41 -7.80 -9.10 -15.59
CA LYS A 41 -8.01 -9.45 -14.19
C LYS A 41 -7.50 -8.35 -13.25
N ARG A 42 -6.34 -7.76 -13.56
CA ARG A 42 -5.83 -6.58 -12.82
C ARG A 42 -6.77 -5.40 -12.92
N ASN A 43 -7.31 -5.11 -14.10
CA ASN A 43 -8.25 -4.01 -14.26
C ASN A 43 -9.53 -4.25 -13.45
N ALA A 44 -10.07 -5.47 -13.47
CA ALA A 44 -11.22 -5.85 -12.64
C ALA A 44 -10.93 -5.66 -11.14
N ALA A 45 -9.75 -6.04 -10.67
CA ALA A 45 -9.35 -5.82 -9.29
C ALA A 45 -9.19 -4.33 -8.93
N LEU A 46 -8.66 -3.50 -9.84
CA LEU A 46 -8.60 -2.05 -9.66
C LEU A 46 -9.99 -1.41 -9.60
N VAL A 47 -10.95 -1.90 -10.40
CA VAL A 47 -12.34 -1.45 -10.36
C VAL A 47 -12.97 -1.76 -9.00
N LYS A 48 -12.69 -2.93 -8.40
CA LYS A 48 -13.16 -3.23 -7.03
C LYS A 48 -12.64 -2.23 -6.01
N LEU A 49 -11.33 -1.94 -6.04
CA LEU A 49 -10.72 -0.92 -5.17
C LEU A 49 -11.28 0.48 -5.43
N LEU A 50 -11.58 0.79 -6.69
CA LEU A 50 -12.20 2.06 -7.05
C LEU A 50 -13.53 2.25 -6.34
N SER A 51 -14.40 1.23 -6.31
CA SER A 51 -15.69 1.32 -5.62
C SER A 51 -15.56 1.59 -4.11
N VAL A 52 -14.45 1.19 -3.48
CA VAL A 52 -14.16 1.57 -2.09
C VAL A 52 -13.65 3.01 -2.01
N TYR A 53 -12.71 3.36 -2.89
CA TYR A 53 -12.09 4.68 -2.91
C TYR A 53 -13.08 5.80 -3.29
N GLU A 54 -14.07 5.52 -4.13
CA GLU A 54 -15.15 6.44 -4.49
C GLU A 54 -16.01 6.86 -3.30
N LYS A 55 -16.10 6.03 -2.25
CA LYS A 55 -16.79 6.40 -1.00
C LYS A 55 -16.08 7.55 -0.28
N CYS A 56 -14.75 7.62 -0.42
CA CYS A 56 -13.97 8.76 0.05
C CYS A 56 -14.01 9.86 -0.99
N LYS A 57 -13.51 9.61 -2.20
CA LYS A 57 -13.37 10.60 -3.28
C LYS A 57 -14.37 10.33 -4.41
N PRO A 58 -15.56 10.97 -4.41
CA PRO A 58 -16.55 10.77 -5.47
C PRO A 58 -15.98 11.19 -6.82
N GLY A 59 -16.18 10.37 -7.85
CA GLY A 59 -15.61 10.60 -9.19
C GLY A 59 -14.13 10.25 -9.30
N ALA A 60 -13.58 9.50 -8.33
CA ALA A 60 -12.25 8.93 -8.47
C ALA A 60 -12.15 8.05 -9.73
N THR A 61 -10.95 7.92 -10.26
CA THR A 61 -10.66 7.08 -11.42
C THR A 61 -9.73 5.93 -11.06
N ILE A 62 -9.62 4.95 -11.95
CA ILE A 62 -8.61 3.88 -11.84
C ILE A 62 -7.19 4.45 -11.70
N SER A 63 -6.93 5.62 -12.31
CA SER A 63 -5.64 6.32 -12.18
C SER A 63 -5.41 6.84 -10.76
N ASP A 64 -6.45 7.34 -10.08
CA ASP A 64 -6.36 7.75 -8.67
C ASP A 64 -6.09 6.55 -7.77
N VAL A 65 -6.77 5.42 -7.99
CA VAL A 65 -6.55 4.17 -7.25
C VAL A 65 -5.11 3.70 -7.42
N ARG A 66 -4.58 3.69 -8.66
CA ARG A 66 -3.18 3.34 -8.93
C ARG A 66 -2.22 4.28 -8.21
N ARG A 67 -2.49 5.59 -8.23
CA ARG A 67 -1.70 6.59 -7.51
C ARG A 67 -1.73 6.29 -6.01
N LYS A 68 -2.89 5.97 -5.45
CA LYS A 68 -3.06 5.65 -4.04
C LYS A 68 -2.26 4.41 -3.65
N ILE A 69 -2.35 3.33 -4.43
CA ILE A 69 -1.53 2.11 -4.25
C ILE A 69 -0.04 2.45 -4.27
N ASN A 70 0.40 3.29 -5.22
CA ASN A 70 1.80 3.68 -5.30
C ASN A 70 2.24 4.50 -4.07
N THR A 71 1.39 5.40 -3.60
CA THR A 71 1.63 6.20 -2.38
C THR A 71 1.77 5.30 -1.15
N ILE A 72 0.85 4.36 -0.92
CA ILE A 72 0.94 3.47 0.26
C ILE A 72 2.19 2.59 0.19
N ARG A 73 2.55 2.06 -0.98
CA ARG A 73 3.79 1.26 -1.17
C ARG A 73 5.04 2.09 -0.98
N CYS A 74 5.07 3.33 -1.46
CA CYS A 74 6.20 4.23 -1.28
C CYS A 74 6.43 4.55 0.20
N ASN A 75 5.36 4.84 0.96
CA ASN A 75 5.45 5.07 2.40
C ASN A 75 5.92 3.81 3.13
N TYR A 76 5.36 2.64 2.79
CA TYR A 76 5.79 1.37 3.35
C TYR A 76 7.28 1.10 3.15
N ARG A 77 7.80 1.26 1.92
CA ARG A 77 9.23 1.10 1.63
C ARG A 77 10.12 2.10 2.38
N LYS A 78 9.65 3.34 2.55
CA LYS A 78 10.38 4.35 3.34
C LYS A 78 10.44 3.94 4.81
N GLU A 79 9.36 3.42 5.37
CA GLU A 79 9.36 2.88 6.73
C GLU A 79 10.27 1.65 6.85
N LEU A 80 10.21 0.69 5.92
CA LEU A 80 11.13 -0.44 5.88
C LEU A 80 12.59 0.00 5.87
N LYS A 81 12.93 0.97 5.01
CA LYS A 81 14.29 1.50 4.94
C LYS A 81 14.75 2.09 6.27
N LYS A 82 13.90 2.80 7.02
CA LYS A 82 14.27 3.32 8.34
C LYS A 82 14.60 2.20 9.33
N ILE A 83 13.86 1.09 9.29
CA ILE A 83 14.11 -0.09 10.12
C ILE A 83 15.45 -0.72 9.74
N GLU A 84 15.71 -0.88 8.44
CA GLU A 84 16.97 -1.45 7.93
C GLU A 84 18.18 -0.58 8.26
N ASP A 85 18.07 0.75 8.10
CA ASP A 85 19.15 1.71 8.38
C ASP A 85 19.48 1.77 9.89
N SER A 86 18.45 1.70 10.72
CA SER A 86 18.57 1.58 12.18
C SER A 86 19.31 0.28 12.58
N LYS A 87 19.05 -0.84 11.91
CA LYS A 87 19.78 -2.10 12.13
C LYS A 87 21.24 -2.05 11.66
N ARG A 88 21.52 -1.37 10.55
CA ARG A 88 22.86 -1.31 9.94
C ARG A 88 23.83 -0.39 10.69
N SER A 89 23.32 0.63 11.38
CA SER A 89 24.15 1.68 12.00
C SER A 89 24.88 1.27 13.28
N GLY A 90 24.75 0.01 13.74
CA GLY A 90 25.54 -0.51 14.87
C GLY A 90 25.29 0.20 16.21
N ALA A 91 24.20 0.96 16.34
CA ALA A 91 23.73 1.46 17.62
C ALA A 91 23.31 0.24 18.48
N GLY A 92 23.62 0.28 19.78
CA GLY A 92 23.31 -0.80 20.72
C GLY A 92 21.85 -1.26 20.61
N THR A 93 21.60 -2.50 21.02
CA THR A 93 20.35 -3.27 20.87
C THR A 93 19.05 -2.62 21.38
N ASP A 94 19.08 -1.38 21.85
CA ASP A 94 17.98 -0.62 22.45
C ASP A 94 17.27 0.34 21.48
N ASP A 95 17.89 0.72 20.34
CA ASP A 95 17.40 1.78 19.44
C ASP A 95 16.94 1.28 18.05
N VAL A 96 16.29 0.11 17.97
CA VAL A 96 15.70 -0.34 16.69
C VAL A 96 14.39 0.43 16.44
N TYR A 97 14.37 1.25 15.37
CA TYR A 97 13.16 1.96 14.95
C TYR A 97 12.02 0.96 14.71
N SER A 98 10.96 1.08 15.52
CA SER A 98 9.76 0.26 15.41
C SER A 98 8.63 1.13 14.85
N PRO A 99 8.12 0.85 13.65
CA PRO A 99 7.00 1.60 13.10
C PRO A 99 5.73 1.30 13.90
N SER A 100 5.10 2.32 14.48
CA SER A 100 3.80 2.19 15.18
C SER A 100 2.60 2.40 14.24
N SER A 101 2.84 2.53 12.94
CA SER A 101 1.79 2.81 11.96
C SER A 101 0.99 1.54 11.66
N TRP A 102 -0.31 1.55 11.94
CA TRP A 102 -1.20 0.42 11.60
C TRP A 102 -1.17 0.08 10.10
N VAL A 103 -0.96 1.08 9.23
CA VAL A 103 -0.82 0.91 7.78
C VAL A 103 0.42 0.09 7.45
N PHE A 104 1.51 0.26 8.20
CA PHE A 104 2.73 -0.53 8.03
C PHE A 104 2.45 -2.01 8.29
N HIS A 105 1.79 -2.31 9.41
CA HIS A 105 1.42 -3.68 9.76
C HIS A 105 0.45 -4.29 8.74
N ALA A 106 -0.56 -3.52 8.32
CA ALA A 106 -1.53 -3.97 7.34
C ALA A 106 -0.92 -4.21 5.94
N LEU A 107 0.25 -3.64 5.61
CA LEU A 107 0.92 -3.85 4.32
C LEU A 107 2.01 -4.94 4.37
N GLN A 108 2.20 -5.64 5.49
CA GLN A 108 3.21 -6.69 5.63
C GLN A 108 3.05 -7.83 4.61
N PHE A 109 1.82 -8.11 4.14
CA PHE A 109 1.55 -9.15 3.14
C PHE A 109 2.31 -8.90 1.82
N ILE A 110 2.65 -7.65 1.51
CA ILE A 110 3.38 -7.28 0.29
C ILE A 110 4.85 -7.69 0.39
N ASN A 111 5.43 -7.62 1.58
CA ASN A 111 6.87 -7.84 1.80
C ASN A 111 7.29 -9.30 1.63
N ASN A 112 6.35 -10.24 1.73
CA ASN A 112 6.62 -11.64 1.42
C ASN A 112 7.06 -11.84 -0.06
N PHE A 113 6.89 -10.83 -0.91
CA PHE A 113 7.19 -10.89 -2.34
C PHE A 113 7.96 -9.68 -2.90
N GLU A 114 8.36 -8.70 -2.05
CA GLU A 114 9.15 -7.53 -2.45
C GLU A 114 10.64 -7.63 -2.09
N GLN A 115 11.12 -8.77 -1.57
CA GLN A 115 12.55 -8.93 -1.31
C GLN A 115 13.32 -8.91 -2.64
N PRO A 116 14.30 -8.00 -2.82
CA PRO A 116 15.34 -8.23 -3.80
C PRO A 116 16.03 -9.53 -3.38
N VAL A 117 16.23 -10.43 -4.33
CA VAL A 117 17.15 -11.55 -4.17
C VAL A 117 18.47 -10.93 -3.72
N ASP A 118 18.82 -11.10 -2.46
CA ASP A 118 20.17 -10.85 -1.96
C ASP A 118 21.04 -11.89 -2.66
N LEU A 119 21.61 -11.50 -3.80
CA LEU A 119 22.76 -12.17 -4.39
C LEU A 119 23.91 -11.91 -3.43
N GLY A 120 24.01 -12.80 -2.44
CA GLY A 120 25.23 -12.97 -1.68
C GLY A 120 26.40 -13.07 -2.65
N ASN A 121 27.34 -12.14 -2.48
CA ASN A 121 28.65 -12.20 -3.09
C ASN A 121 29.70 -11.71 -2.11
#